data_AF-A0A127SII4-F1
#
_entry.id   AF-A0A127SII4-F1
#
_cell.length_a   1.000
_cell.length_b   1.000
_cell.length_c   1.000
_cell.angle_alpha   90.00
_cell.angle_beta   90.00
_cell.angle_gamma   90.00
#
_symmetry.space_group_name_H-M   'P 1'
#
loop_
_entity.id
_entity.type
_entity.pdbx_description
1 polymer ?
#
loop_
_entity_poly.entity_id
_entity_poly.type
_entity_poly.pdbx_seq_one_letter_code
_entity_poly.pdbx_strand_id
1 'polypeptide(L)'
;HDDRPAITERNVRRAMSRIGTELFPLLFEVKRADTLGQSMYKRAEKLEYIAEYERVYRKILADHQCVSKKEMKINGSDLIKMGVEPGPKLGDILDRLYEQVLDDPSLNEAQKLKELANKIITSLI
;
A
#
# COMPACT_ATOMS: atom_id res chain seq x y z
N HIS A 1 8.57 19.00 -0.89
CA HIS A 1 9.12 18.37 0.33
C HIS A 1 9.40 16.91 0.02
N ASP A 2 10.61 16.46 0.33
CA ASP A 2 11.07 15.08 0.14
C ASP A 2 10.24 14.13 1.01
N ASP A 3 9.44 13.26 0.40
CA ASP A 3 8.72 12.20 1.12
C ASP A 3 9.76 11.22 1.70
N ARG A 4 9.94 11.26 3.03
CA ARG A 4 10.85 10.39 3.79
C ARG A 4 10.05 9.65 4.86
N PRO A 5 9.24 8.66 4.46
CA PRO A 5 8.48 7.88 5.42
C PRO A 5 9.43 7.15 6.39
N ALA A 6 8.98 6.96 7.62
CA ALA A 6 9.59 5.95 8.48
C ALA A 6 9.48 4.59 7.77
N ILE A 7 10.60 3.85 7.67
CA ILE A 7 10.65 2.61 6.89
C ILE A 7 9.98 1.49 7.71
N THR A 8 8.69 1.31 7.46
CA THR A 8 7.87 0.21 7.96
C THR A 8 7.11 -0.39 6.78
N GLU A 9 6.82 -1.69 6.79
CA GLU A 9 6.09 -2.31 5.67
C GLU A 9 4.76 -1.59 5.38
N ARG A 10 4.04 -1.16 6.42
CA ARG A 10 2.81 -0.35 6.31
C ARG A 10 3.03 0.93 5.51
N ASN A 11 4.05 1.71 5.86
CA ASN A 11 4.33 2.97 5.17
C ASN A 11 4.81 2.74 3.74
N VAL A 12 5.61 1.69 3.51
CA VAL A 12 6.10 1.34 2.17
C VAL A 12 4.94 0.88 1.27
N ARG A 13 4.02 0.03 1.75
CA ARG A 13 2.81 -0.35 0.98
C ARG A 13 1.97 0.87 0.60
N ARG A 14 1.80 1.82 1.52
CA ARG A 14 1.08 3.08 1.26
C ARG A 14 1.78 3.94 0.22
N ALA A 15 3.10 4.02 0.27
CA ALA A 15 3.88 4.73 -0.73
C ALA A 15 3.80 4.03 -2.10
N MET A 16 3.87 2.70 -2.14
CA MET A 16 3.69 1.89 -3.36
C MET A 16 2.31 2.14 -3.98
N SER A 17 1.26 2.10 -3.17
CA SER A 17 -0.10 2.37 -3.62
C SER A 17 -0.30 3.79 -4.18
N ARG A 18 0.42 4.79 -3.64
CA ARG A 18 0.28 6.20 -4.07
C ARG A 18 1.11 6.51 -5.30
N ILE A 19 2.34 6.02 -5.35
CA ILE A 19 3.32 6.37 -6.39
C ILE A 19 3.20 5.43 -7.59
N GLY A 20 2.87 4.16 -7.37
CA GLY A 20 2.95 3.10 -8.37
C GLY A 20 4.15 2.21 -8.12
N THR A 21 3.89 0.91 -7.95
CA THR A 21 4.89 -0.12 -7.59
C THR A 21 6.04 -0.20 -8.60
N GLU A 22 5.75 0.02 -9.87
CA GLU A 22 6.69 -0.02 -11.00
C GLU A 22 7.65 1.17 -11.06
N LEU A 23 7.32 2.29 -10.40
CA LEU A 23 8.16 3.49 -10.41
C LEU A 23 9.25 3.47 -9.32
N PHE A 24 9.11 2.59 -8.33
CA PHE A 24 10.04 2.50 -7.19
C PHE A 24 11.50 2.23 -7.59
N PRO A 25 11.80 1.31 -8.52
CA PRO A 25 13.18 1.10 -8.97
C PRO A 25 13.82 2.39 -9.49
N LEU A 26 13.10 3.15 -10.32
CA LEU A 26 13.58 4.44 -10.83
C LEU A 26 13.71 5.47 -9.70
N LEU A 27 12.78 5.50 -8.76
CA LEU A 27 12.83 6.39 -7.59
C LEU A 27 14.09 6.15 -6.76
N PHE A 28 14.48 4.89 -6.53
CA PHE A 28 15.69 4.57 -5.78
C PHE A 28 16.95 5.03 -6.51
N GLU A 29 17.03 4.83 -7.83
CA GLU A 29 18.16 5.31 -8.64
C GLU A 29 18.30 6.84 -8.60
N VAL A 30 17.19 7.57 -8.75
CA VAL A 30 17.19 9.03 -8.65
C VAL A 30 17.65 9.49 -7.26
N LYS A 31 17.16 8.86 -6.19
CA LYS A 31 17.57 9.19 -4.82
C LYS A 31 19.05 8.92 -4.55
N ARG A 32 19.60 7.83 -5.10
CA ARG A 32 21.04 7.53 -5.00
C ARG A 32 21.88 8.54 -5.75
N ALA A 33 21.52 8.85 -6.99
CA ALA A 33 22.23 9.81 -7.82
C ALA A 33 22.26 11.21 -7.15
N ASP A 34 21.12 11.69 -6.65
CA ASP A 34 21.04 12.94 -5.90
C ASP A 34 21.91 12.91 -4.63
N THR A 35 21.83 11.84 -3.85
CA THR A 35 22.63 11.69 -2.61
C THR A 35 24.15 11.69 -2.88
N LEU A 36 24.58 11.06 -3.99
CA LEU A 36 25.97 11.03 -4.41
C LEU A 36 26.46 12.38 -4.96
N GLY A 37 25.56 13.15 -5.60
CA GLY A 37 25.85 14.50 -6.10
C GLY A 37 25.83 15.59 -5.03
N GLN A 38 25.19 15.37 -3.88
CA GLN A 38 25.16 16.29 -2.74
C GLN A 38 26.47 16.29 -1.94
N SER A 39 26.58 17.09 -0.86
CA SER A 39 27.77 17.07 0.01
C SER A 39 27.96 15.73 0.74
N MET A 40 29.14 15.53 1.34
CA MET A 40 29.43 14.35 2.16
C MET A 40 28.61 14.29 3.47
N TYR A 41 28.00 15.40 3.88
CA TYR A 41 27.27 15.50 5.14
C TYR A 41 26.11 14.49 5.18
N LYS A 42 26.18 13.54 6.13
CA LYS A 42 25.22 12.44 6.31
C LYS A 42 25.00 11.56 5.06
N ARG A 43 25.94 11.57 4.10
CA ARG A 43 25.79 10.81 2.85
C ARG A 43 25.61 9.31 3.12
N ALA A 44 26.41 8.74 4.02
CA ALA A 44 26.30 7.33 4.39
C ALA A 44 24.93 6.99 4.97
N GLU A 45 24.44 7.78 5.95
CA GLU A 45 23.11 7.61 6.55
C GLU A 45 21.98 7.69 5.51
N LYS A 46 22.07 8.62 4.55
CA LYS A 46 21.08 8.75 3.47
C LYS A 46 21.09 7.54 2.53
N LEU A 47 22.27 7.05 2.17
CA LEU A 47 22.41 5.86 1.32
C LEU A 47 21.90 4.61 2.02
N GLU A 48 22.17 4.46 3.32
CA GLU A 48 21.64 3.37 4.15
C GLU A 48 20.12 3.41 4.23
N TYR A 49 19.53 4.60 4.44
CA TYR A 49 18.08 4.78 4.38
C TYR A 49 17.49 4.33 3.03
N ILE A 50 18.11 4.71 1.91
CA ILE A 50 17.64 4.31 0.57
C ILE A 50 17.74 2.78 0.40
N ALA A 51 18.83 2.17 0.87
CA ALA A 51 19.03 0.73 0.80
C ALA A 51 17.99 -0.04 1.63
N GLU A 52 17.71 0.42 2.84
CA GLU A 52 16.71 -0.21 3.72
C GLU A 52 15.29 -0.04 3.15
N TYR A 53 14.98 1.12 2.57
CA TYR A 53 13.69 1.34 1.91
C TYR A 53 13.52 0.38 0.71
N GLU A 54 14.55 0.23 -0.13
CA GLU A 54 14.51 -0.73 -1.23
C GLU A 54 14.40 -2.18 -0.75
N ARG A 55 15.08 -2.55 0.34
CA ARG A 55 14.99 -3.88 0.95
C ARG A 55 13.55 -4.20 1.36
N VAL A 56 12.87 -3.28 2.05
CA VAL A 56 11.47 -3.46 2.46
C VAL A 56 10.53 -3.52 1.27
N TYR A 57 10.72 -2.65 0.26
CA TYR A 57 9.98 -2.72 -1.00
C TYR A 57 10.10 -4.11 -1.67
N ARG A 58 11.32 -4.64 -1.78
CA ARG A 58 11.58 -5.97 -2.37
C ARG A 58 10.94 -7.08 -1.56
N LYS A 59 10.95 -6.99 -0.23
CA LYS A 59 10.25 -7.94 0.66
C LYS A 59 8.75 -7.96 0.38
N ILE A 60 8.10 -6.80 0.33
CA ILE A 60 6.65 -6.68 0.05
C ILE A 60 6.29 -7.33 -1.29
N LEU A 61 7.11 -7.13 -2.33
CA LEU A 61 6.94 -7.78 -3.62
C LEU A 61 7.09 -9.31 -3.56
N ALA A 62 8.14 -9.79 -2.89
CA ALA A 62 8.42 -11.22 -2.75
C ALA A 62 7.32 -11.95 -1.97
N ASP A 63 6.75 -11.28 -0.97
CA ASP A 63 5.64 -11.77 -0.16
C ASP A 63 4.28 -11.64 -0.87
N HIS A 64 4.23 -11.08 -2.09
CA HIS A 64 3.01 -10.80 -2.85
C HIS A 64 1.94 -10.04 -2.06
N GLN A 65 2.37 -9.11 -1.21
CA GLN A 65 1.46 -8.31 -0.39
C GLN A 65 0.67 -7.34 -1.28
N CYS A 66 -0.60 -7.13 -0.92
CA CYS A 66 -1.49 -6.23 -1.64
C CYS A 66 -1.03 -4.77 -1.54
N VAL A 67 -0.78 -4.15 -2.68
CA VAL A 67 -0.34 -2.74 -2.80
C VAL A 67 -1.15 -1.95 -3.83
N SER A 68 -2.16 -2.56 -4.44
CA SER A 68 -3.14 -1.88 -5.28
C SER A 68 -4.55 -2.40 -5.01
N LYS A 69 -5.57 -1.54 -5.17
CA LYS A 69 -6.99 -1.96 -5.04
C LYS A 69 -7.35 -3.11 -5.99
N LYS A 70 -6.65 -3.22 -7.13
CA LYS A 70 -6.86 -4.28 -8.13
C LYS A 70 -6.41 -5.66 -7.64
N GLU A 71 -5.52 -5.71 -6.65
CA GLU A 71 -5.02 -6.96 -6.04
C GLU A 71 -5.90 -7.46 -4.89
N MET A 72 -6.93 -6.71 -4.51
CA MET A 72 -7.86 -7.13 -3.47
C MET A 72 -8.58 -8.43 -3.85
N LYS A 73 -8.78 -9.32 -2.88
CA LYS A 73 -9.46 -10.61 -3.10
C LYS A 73 -10.99 -10.53 -3.17
N ILE A 74 -11.54 -9.33 -3.07
CA ILE A 74 -12.94 -9.05 -3.39
C ILE A 74 -13.00 -7.81 -4.30
N ASN A 75 -14.09 -7.69 -5.03
CA ASN A 75 -14.37 -6.52 -5.86
C ASN A 75 -15.80 -6.01 -5.65
N GLY A 76 -16.21 -5.01 -6.43
CA GLY A 76 -17.56 -4.43 -6.33
C GLY A 76 -18.68 -5.44 -6.58
N SER A 77 -18.48 -6.40 -7.48
CA SER A 77 -19.48 -7.44 -7.75
C SER A 77 -19.69 -8.37 -6.55
N ASP A 78 -18.66 -8.60 -5.73
CA ASP A 78 -18.81 -9.35 -4.48
C ASP A 78 -19.64 -8.58 -3.47
N LEU A 79 -19.40 -7.26 -3.33
CA LEU A 79 -20.21 -6.41 -2.45
C LEU A 79 -21.68 -6.34 -2.89
N ILE A 80 -21.94 -6.27 -4.20
CA ILE A 80 -23.31 -6.30 -4.74
C ILE A 80 -24.02 -7.61 -4.37
N LYS A 81 -23.33 -8.75 -4.48
CA LYS A 81 -23.88 -10.07 -4.06
C LYS A 81 -24.15 -10.14 -2.56
N MET A 82 -23.49 -9.29 -1.75
CA MET A 82 -23.71 -9.17 -0.31
C MET A 82 -24.86 -8.20 0.04
N GLY A 83 -25.54 -7.63 -0.96
CA GLY A 83 -26.68 -6.73 -0.77
C GLY A 83 -26.33 -5.24 -0.77
N VAL A 84 -25.10 -4.86 -1.13
CA VAL A 84 -24.75 -3.45 -1.30
C VAL A 84 -25.30 -2.92 -2.62
N GLU A 85 -26.11 -1.87 -2.57
CA GLU A 85 -26.62 -1.24 -3.79
C GLU A 85 -25.49 -0.59 -4.61
N PRO A 86 -25.51 -0.70 -5.95
CA PRO A 86 -24.57 -0.01 -6.81
C PRO A 86 -24.60 1.51 -6.58
N GLY A 87 -23.45 2.12 -6.34
CA GLY A 87 -23.34 3.57 -6.15
C GLY A 87 -22.06 3.98 -5.42
N PRO A 88 -21.93 5.27 -5.04
CA PRO A 88 -20.74 5.81 -4.38
C PRO A 88 -20.34 5.05 -3.11
N LYS A 89 -21.34 4.60 -2.33
CA LYS A 89 -21.15 3.83 -1.09
C LYS A 89 -20.34 2.55 -1.29
N LEU A 90 -20.47 1.89 -2.45
CA LEU A 90 -19.70 0.69 -2.77
C LEU A 90 -18.21 1.01 -2.87
N GLY A 91 -17.86 2.12 -3.52
CA GLY A 91 -16.49 2.62 -3.58
C GLY A 91 -15.95 2.94 -2.20
N ASP A 92 -16.74 3.63 -1.36
CA ASP A 92 -16.34 3.96 0.01
C ASP A 92 -16.03 2.72 0.87
N ILE A 93 -16.82 1.65 0.71
CA ILE A 93 -16.58 0.37 1.40
C ILE A 93 -15.28 -0.27 0.91
N LEU A 94 -15.06 -0.36 -0.41
CA LEU A 94 -13.81 -0.90 -0.98
C LEU A 94 -12.60 -0.10 -0.51
N ASP A 95 -12.73 1.22 -0.43
CA ASP A 95 -11.67 2.11 0.01
C ASP A 95 -11.32 1.86 1.49
N ARG A 96 -12.32 1.74 2.37
CA ARG A 96 -12.11 1.41 3.78
C ARG A 96 -11.49 0.03 3.99
N LEU A 97 -11.86 -0.95 3.17
CA LEU A 97 -11.27 -2.29 3.22
C LEU A 97 -9.82 -2.26 2.74
N TYR A 98 -9.56 -1.54 1.65
CA TYR A 98 -8.22 -1.37 1.11
C TYR A 98 -7.27 -0.70 2.10
N GLU A 99 -7.74 0.34 2.80
CA GLU A 99 -6.98 1.00 3.86
C GLU A 99 -6.59 0.04 4.99
N GLN A 100 -7.50 -0.86 5.39
CA GLN A 100 -7.20 -1.91 6.37
C GLN A 100 -6.19 -2.93 5.84
N VAL A 101 -6.28 -3.31 4.56
CA VAL A 101 -5.30 -4.21 3.91
C VAL A 101 -3.91 -3.58 3.83
N LEU A 102 -3.82 -2.27 3.56
CA LEU A 102 -2.55 -1.56 3.58
C LEU A 102 -1.94 -1.54 4.99
N ASP A 103 -2.76 -1.56 6.03
CA ASP A 103 -2.33 -1.64 7.42
C ASP A 103 -1.90 -3.06 7.81
N ASP A 104 -2.71 -4.06 7.47
CA ASP A 104 -2.45 -5.49 7.68
C ASP A 104 -2.73 -6.29 6.39
N PRO A 105 -1.67 -6.72 5.66
CA PRO A 105 -1.83 -7.40 4.38
C PRO A 105 -2.43 -8.81 4.54
N SER A 106 -2.41 -9.39 5.75
CA SER A 106 -3.03 -10.69 6.03
C SER A 106 -4.56 -10.64 5.98
N LEU A 107 -5.15 -9.44 5.93
CA LEU A 107 -6.57 -9.25 5.73
C LEU A 107 -7.00 -9.45 4.27
N ASN A 108 -6.06 -9.47 3.30
CA ASN A 108 -6.38 -9.65 1.88
C ASN A 108 -6.72 -11.12 1.53
N GLU A 109 -7.69 -11.67 2.22
CA GLU A 109 -8.29 -12.97 1.96
C GLU A 109 -9.79 -12.77 1.74
N ALA A 110 -10.35 -13.46 0.75
CA ALA A 110 -11.75 -13.23 0.35
C ALA A 110 -12.73 -13.36 1.52
N GLN A 111 -12.54 -14.34 2.41
CA GLN A 111 -13.41 -14.56 3.57
C GLN A 111 -13.27 -13.43 4.60
N LYS A 112 -12.04 -13.06 4.99
CA LYS A 112 -11.78 -11.97 5.94
C LYS A 112 -12.33 -10.63 5.42
N LEU A 113 -12.13 -10.33 4.14
CA LEU A 113 -12.66 -9.10 3.53
C LEU A 113 -14.18 -9.07 3.51
N LYS A 114 -14.86 -10.19 3.25
CA LYS A 114 -16.33 -10.28 3.33
C LYS A 114 -16.83 -10.06 4.75
N GLU A 115 -16.17 -10.64 5.75
CA GLU A 115 -16.52 -10.43 7.15
C GLU A 115 -16.35 -8.97 7.57
N LEU A 116 -15.24 -8.34 7.17
CA LEU A 116 -15.00 -6.91 7.39
C LEU A 116 -16.02 -6.04 6.66
N ALA A 117 -16.35 -6.38 5.41
CA ALA A 117 -17.36 -5.67 4.63
C ALA A 117 -18.73 -5.72 5.31
N ASN A 118 -19.16 -6.89 5.79
CA ASN A 118 -20.40 -7.04 6.55
C ASN A 118 -20.42 -6.15 7.80
N LYS A 119 -19.33 -6.10 8.57
CA LYS A 119 -19.24 -5.22 9.75
C LYS A 119 -19.40 -3.74 9.36
N ILE A 120 -18.77 -3.32 8.26
CA ILE A 120 -18.88 -1.95 7.75
C ILE A 120 -20.33 -1.67 7.32
N ILE A 121 -20.94 -2.57 6.55
CA ILE A 121 -22.32 -2.43 6.07
C ILE A 121 -23.29 -2.27 7.25
N THR A 122 -23.21 -3.16 8.25
CA THR A 122 -24.07 -3.09 9.44
C THR A 122 -23.84 -1.83 10.26
N SER A 123 -22.62 -1.29 10.29
CA SER A 123 -22.31 -0.03 11.01
C SER A 123 -22.81 1.25 10.32
N LEU A 124 -23.22 1.15 9.05
CA LEU A 124 -23.70 2.27 8.23
C LEU A 124 -25.23 2.36 8.15
N ILE A 125 -25.94 1.42 8.79
CA ILE A 125 -27.40 1.33 8.91
C ILE A 125 -27.78 1.71 10.33
#